data_AF-A0A3D2M9N1-F1
#
_entry.id   AF-A0A3D2M9N1-F1
#
_cell.length_a   1.000
_cell.length_b   1.000
_cell.length_c   1.000
_cell.angle_alpha   90.00
_cell.angle_beta   90.00
_cell.angle_gamma   90.00
#
_symmetry.space_group_name_H-M   'P 1'
#
loop_
_entity.id
_entity.type
_entity.pdbx_description
1 polymer ?
#
loop_
_entity_poly.entity_id
_entity_poly.type
_entity_poly.pdbx_seq_one_letter_code
_entity_poly.pdbx_strand_id
1 'polypeptide(L)'
;DAKFVIHLHTVGGVGVAAQAEGLLPISQNACLLQHQVAYHGYEGLALHHDERERLVADLGDKPLMLLRNHGTLAVGETAAQAWIGIFFLERACAQQVAALSGGREHVLLAPDAAQEETKEQGRGIGFISALAWPGALRQLERKSPGYDA
;
A
#
# COMPACT_ATOMS: atom_id res chain seq x y z
N ASP A 1 -0.95 -5.71 -17.40
CA ASP A 1 0.39 -5.82 -16.76
C ASP A 1 0.30 -6.31 -15.32
N ALA A 2 -0.76 -5.99 -14.57
CA ALA A 2 -1.08 -6.60 -13.27
C ALA A 2 -1.30 -8.14 -13.34
N LYS A 3 -0.24 -8.93 -13.15
CA LYS A 3 -0.28 -10.41 -13.13
C LYS A 3 -0.40 -10.98 -11.72
N PHE A 4 0.04 -10.22 -10.73
CA PHE A 4 -0.03 -10.56 -9.31
C PHE A 4 -0.82 -9.48 -8.58
N VAL A 5 -1.75 -9.92 -7.74
CA VAL A 5 -2.61 -9.06 -6.93
C VAL A 5 -2.55 -9.54 -5.49
N ILE A 6 -2.29 -8.61 -4.56
CA ILE A 6 -2.29 -8.89 -3.12
C ILE A 6 -3.31 -7.97 -2.48
N HIS A 7 -4.18 -8.53 -1.64
CA HIS A 7 -5.20 -7.81 -0.90
C HIS A 7 -5.15 -8.23 0.57
N LEU A 8 -5.13 -7.25 1.48
CA LEU A 8 -4.97 -7.51 2.91
C LEU A 8 -5.99 -6.72 3.76
N HIS A 9 -6.37 -7.33 4.88
CA HIS A 9 -7.23 -6.75 5.94
C HIS A 9 -6.44 -6.59 7.24
N THR A 10 -5.28 -5.94 7.20
CA THR A 10 -4.52 -5.70 8.43
C THR A 10 -5.18 -4.59 9.25
N VAL A 11 -4.93 -4.57 10.56
CA VAL A 11 -5.43 -3.49 11.44
C VAL A 11 -4.98 -2.11 10.97
N GLY A 12 -3.71 -1.97 10.54
CA GLY A 12 -3.17 -0.69 10.04
C GLY A 12 -3.81 -0.28 8.71
N GLY A 13 -3.84 -1.19 7.74
CA GLY A 13 -4.39 -0.95 6.40
C GLY A 13 -5.87 -0.61 6.44
N VAL A 14 -6.68 -1.39 7.15
CA VAL A 14 -8.11 -1.10 7.37
C VAL A 14 -8.29 0.22 8.12
N GLY A 15 -7.48 0.47 9.15
CA GLY A 15 -7.53 1.69 9.95
C GLY A 15 -7.35 2.96 9.11
N VAL A 16 -6.34 2.99 8.23
CA VAL A 16 -6.13 4.12 7.32
C VAL A 16 -7.18 4.19 6.22
N ALA A 17 -7.61 3.05 5.66
CA ALA A 17 -8.67 3.02 4.66
C ALA A 17 -10.01 3.59 5.16
N ALA A 18 -10.24 3.55 6.48
CA ALA A 18 -11.41 4.12 7.13
C ALA A 18 -11.27 5.61 7.50
N GLN A 19 -10.08 6.22 7.38
CA GLN A 19 -9.85 7.63 7.70
C GLN A 19 -10.20 8.53 6.52
N ALA A 20 -10.89 9.65 6.76
CA ALA A 20 -11.33 10.57 5.70
C ALA A 20 -10.17 11.05 4.81
N GLU A 21 -9.05 11.43 5.43
CA GLU A 21 -7.86 11.94 4.72
C GLU A 21 -7.07 10.84 3.98
N GLY A 22 -7.38 9.56 4.18
CA GLY A 22 -6.62 8.46 3.58
C GLY A 22 -5.18 8.41 4.08
N LEU A 23 -4.23 8.05 3.23
CA LEU A 23 -2.80 8.02 3.57
C LEU A 23 -2.21 9.44 3.59
N LEU A 24 -1.66 9.83 4.73
CA LEU A 24 -1.04 11.14 4.98
C LEU A 24 0.48 11.09 4.78
N PRO A 25 1.12 12.19 4.31
CA PRO A 25 2.57 12.28 4.15
C PRO A 25 3.30 12.50 5.47
N ILE A 26 3.21 11.55 6.40
CA ILE A 26 3.72 11.70 7.78
C ILE A 26 4.94 10.81 8.06
N SER A 27 5.33 9.98 7.11
CA SER A 27 6.49 9.11 7.19
C SER A 27 7.15 8.97 5.84
N GLN A 28 8.43 8.60 5.81
CA GLN A 28 9.14 8.35 4.56
C GLN A 28 8.43 7.31 3.68
N ASN A 29 7.89 6.24 4.27
CA ASN A 29 7.14 5.23 3.52
C ASN A 29 5.88 5.82 2.88
N ALA A 30 5.16 6.67 3.60
CA ALA A 30 3.97 7.33 3.08
C ALA A 30 4.32 8.30 1.94
N CYS A 31 5.35 9.14 2.12
CA CYS A 31 5.78 10.10 1.10
C CYS A 31 6.23 9.39 -0.20
N LEU A 32 6.94 8.27 -0.07
CA LEU A 32 7.37 7.43 -1.19
C LEU A 32 6.20 6.82 -2.00
N LEU A 33 5.05 6.60 -1.37
CA LEU A 33 3.97 5.82 -1.96
C LEU A 33 2.69 6.60 -2.25
N GLN A 34 2.39 7.68 -1.53
CA GLN A 34 1.07 8.34 -1.57
C GLN A 34 0.59 8.70 -2.99
N HIS A 35 1.51 9.08 -3.87
CA HIS A 35 1.22 9.44 -5.27
C HIS A 35 0.88 8.22 -6.13
N GLN A 36 1.23 7.02 -5.69
CA GLN A 36 0.98 5.73 -6.32
C GLN A 36 -0.25 5.01 -5.74
N VAL A 37 -0.98 5.65 -4.81
CA VAL A 37 -2.16 5.07 -4.16
C VAL A 37 -3.44 5.61 -4.79
N ALA A 38 -4.26 4.71 -5.31
CA ALA A 38 -5.64 4.94 -5.73
C ALA A 38 -6.60 4.77 -4.54
N TYR A 39 -7.84 5.20 -4.72
CA TYR A 39 -8.90 5.04 -3.73
C TYR A 39 -10.17 4.54 -4.42
N HIS A 40 -10.83 3.56 -3.81
CA HIS A 40 -12.12 3.05 -4.26
C HIS A 40 -13.12 3.08 -3.11
N GLY A 41 -14.36 3.50 -3.38
CA GLY A 41 -15.42 3.59 -2.38
C GLY A 41 -15.88 2.22 -1.89
N TYR A 42 -16.44 2.15 -0.69
CA TYR A 42 -17.00 0.89 -0.17
C TYR A 42 -18.41 0.66 -0.74
N GLU A 43 -18.64 -0.47 -1.40
CA GLU A 43 -19.95 -0.82 -1.99
C GLU A 43 -20.68 -1.98 -1.27
N GLY A 44 -20.11 -2.48 -0.17
CA GLY A 44 -20.67 -3.59 0.62
C GLY A 44 -20.07 -4.95 0.28
N LEU A 45 -20.67 -6.03 0.79
CA LEU A 45 -20.20 -7.41 0.61
C LEU A 45 -20.73 -8.07 -0.68
N ALA A 46 -21.81 -7.51 -1.25
CA ALA A 46 -22.46 -8.10 -2.41
C ALA A 46 -21.51 -8.01 -3.61
N LEU A 47 -21.15 -9.16 -4.18
CA LEU A 47 -20.35 -9.27 -5.40
C LEU A 47 -21.17 -8.75 -6.59
N HIS A 48 -21.33 -7.43 -6.68
CA HIS A 48 -21.89 -6.77 -7.85
C HIS A 48 -20.84 -6.84 -8.95
N HIS A 49 -21.12 -7.61 -10.01
CA HIS A 49 -20.18 -7.70 -11.14
C HIS A 49 -19.86 -6.33 -11.75
N ASP A 50 -20.77 -5.37 -11.62
CA ASP A 50 -20.62 -3.98 -12.06
C ASP A 50 -19.55 -3.20 -11.27
N GLU A 51 -19.20 -3.63 -10.05
CA GLU A 51 -18.12 -3.00 -9.24
C GLU A 51 -16.75 -3.17 -9.90
N ARG A 52 -16.56 -4.26 -10.66
CA ARG A 52 -15.27 -4.60 -11.30
C ARG A 52 -14.78 -3.50 -12.22
N GLU A 53 -15.69 -2.91 -13.00
CA GLU A 53 -15.37 -1.85 -13.95
C GLU A 53 -14.96 -0.57 -13.23
N ARG A 54 -15.62 -0.26 -12.10
CA ARG A 54 -15.26 0.88 -11.24
C ARG A 54 -13.94 0.66 -10.53
N LEU A 55 -13.67 -0.54 -10.01
CA LEU A 55 -12.38 -0.90 -9.41
C LEU A 55 -11.22 -0.70 -10.39
N VAL A 56 -11.38 -1.15 -11.63
CA VAL A 56 -10.36 -0.95 -12.68
C VAL A 56 -10.21 0.53 -13.02
N ALA A 57 -11.31 1.26 -13.14
CA ALA A 57 -11.28 2.69 -13.43
C ALA A 57 -10.61 3.51 -12.30
N ASP A 58 -10.93 3.20 -11.05
CA ASP A 58 -10.36 3.87 -9.88
C ASP A 58 -8.87 3.53 -9.68
N LEU A 59 -8.45 2.30 -10.02
CA LEU A 59 -7.04 1.92 -9.98
C LEU A 59 -6.23 2.72 -11.01
N GLY A 60 -6.76 2.85 -12.23
CA GLY A 60 -6.09 3.54 -13.32
C GLY A 60 -4.71 2.94 -13.62
N ASP A 61 -3.67 3.78 -13.56
CA ASP A 61 -2.27 3.43 -13.78
C ASP A 61 -1.48 3.18 -12.48
N LYS A 62 -2.16 3.18 -11.33
CA LYS A 62 -1.50 3.09 -10.03
C LYS A 62 -1.29 1.64 -9.58
N PRO A 63 -0.16 1.32 -8.92
CA PRO A 63 0.11 -0.02 -8.44
C PRO A 63 -0.53 -0.33 -7.08
N LEU A 64 -1.05 0.66 -6.36
CA LEU A 64 -1.61 0.51 -5.03
C LEU A 64 -3.00 1.11 -4.94
N MET A 65 -3.85 0.55 -4.08
CA MET A 65 -5.17 1.09 -3.79
C MET A 65 -5.53 0.94 -2.31
N LEU A 66 -6.14 1.98 -1.74
CA LEU A 66 -6.90 1.89 -0.50
C LEU A 66 -8.38 1.71 -0.84
N LEU A 67 -8.90 0.52 -0.52
CA LEU A 67 -10.31 0.21 -0.59
C LEU A 67 -10.96 0.81 0.65
N ARG A 68 -11.67 1.93 0.51
CA ARG A 68 -12.25 2.68 1.64
C ARG A 68 -13.04 1.74 2.54
N ASN A 69 -12.86 1.88 3.86
CA ASN A 69 -13.49 1.05 4.89
C ASN A 69 -13.23 -0.47 4.79
N HIS A 70 -12.31 -0.93 3.93
CA HIS A 70 -12.14 -2.35 3.61
C HIS A 70 -10.70 -2.82 3.76
N GLY A 71 -9.71 -2.16 3.16
CA GLY A 71 -8.31 -2.58 3.28
C GLY A 71 -7.41 -2.05 2.18
N THR A 72 -6.34 -2.78 1.94
CA THR A 72 -5.28 -2.42 0.99
C THR A 72 -5.24 -3.41 -0.17
N LEU A 73 -4.81 -2.92 -1.33
CA LEU A 73 -4.59 -3.73 -2.51
C LEU A 73 -3.31 -3.26 -3.22
N ALA A 74 -2.52 -4.21 -3.72
CA ALA A 74 -1.36 -3.95 -4.56
C ALA A 74 -1.39 -4.85 -5.79
N VAL A 75 -0.92 -4.31 -6.91
CA VAL A 75 -0.74 -5.03 -8.16
C VAL A 75 0.71 -4.97 -8.62
N GLY A 76 1.13 -5.97 -9.39
CA GLY A 76 2.45 -5.96 -10.03
C GLY A 76 2.54 -6.96 -11.18
N GLU A 77 3.52 -6.78 -12.05
CA GLU A 77 3.84 -7.76 -13.10
C GLU A 77 4.51 -9.01 -12.53
N THR A 78 5.20 -8.86 -11.39
CA THR A 78 5.83 -9.94 -10.63
C THR A 78 5.34 -9.98 -9.19
N ALA A 79 5.42 -11.15 -8.55
CA ALA A 79 5.11 -11.30 -7.13
C ALA A 79 5.97 -10.36 -6.26
N ALA A 80 7.24 -10.14 -6.62
CA ALA A 80 8.15 -9.25 -5.92
C ALA A 80 7.67 -7.79 -5.95
N GLN A 81 7.17 -7.31 -7.09
CA GLN A 81 6.65 -5.95 -7.24
C GLN A 81 5.36 -5.75 -6.42
N ALA A 82 4.40 -6.67 -6.53
CA ALA A 82 3.18 -6.59 -5.74
C ALA A 82 3.49 -6.65 -4.23
N TRP A 83 4.43 -7.51 -3.83
CA TRP A 83 4.84 -7.68 -2.44
C TRP A 83 5.55 -6.45 -1.88
N ILE A 84 6.49 -5.83 -2.61
CA ILE A 84 7.20 -4.66 -2.07
C ILE A 84 6.24 -3.48 -1.87
N GLY A 85 5.30 -3.31 -2.81
CA GLY A 85 4.29 -2.26 -2.77
C GLY A 85 3.39 -2.43 -1.55
N ILE A 86 2.79 -3.61 -1.38
CA ILE A 86 1.93 -3.87 -0.22
C ILE A 86 2.72 -3.79 1.09
N PHE A 87 3.97 -4.28 1.13
CA PHE A 87 4.80 -4.23 2.33
C PHE A 87 5.03 -2.80 2.83
N PHE A 88 5.40 -1.87 1.93
CA PHE A 88 5.61 -0.48 2.33
C PHE A 88 4.30 0.24 2.62
N LEU A 89 3.22 -0.06 1.90
CA LEU A 89 1.89 0.50 2.19
C LEU A 89 1.42 0.11 3.60
N GLU A 90 1.53 -1.17 3.95
CA GLU A 90 1.18 -1.68 5.28
C GLU A 90 2.00 -1.02 6.39
N ARG A 91 3.31 -0.82 6.17
CA ARG A 91 4.16 -0.09 7.12
C ARG A 91 3.75 1.38 7.26
N ALA A 92 3.46 2.05 6.14
CA ALA A 92 3.00 3.43 6.16
C ALA A 92 1.67 3.57 6.93
N CYS A 93 0.72 2.66 6.68
CA CYS A 93 -0.56 2.63 7.38
C CYS A 93 -0.39 2.39 8.89
N ALA A 94 0.44 1.42 9.29
CA ALA A 94 0.72 1.16 10.71
C ALA A 94 1.38 2.36 11.41
N GLN A 95 2.33 3.02 10.74
CA GLN A 95 2.96 4.26 11.25
C GLN A 95 1.93 5.37 11.43
N GLN A 96 0.98 5.51 10.49
CA GLN A 96 -0.06 6.51 10.56
C GLN A 96 -1.05 6.27 11.69
N VAL A 97 -1.52 5.04 11.88
CA VAL A 97 -2.38 4.70 13.02
C VAL A 97 -1.66 5.00 14.34
N ALA A 98 -0.37 4.67 14.45
CA ALA A 98 0.42 4.96 15.64
C ALA A 98 0.67 6.46 15.86
N ALA A 99 0.86 7.25 14.80
CA ALA A 99 1.02 8.70 14.93
C ALA A 99 -0.29 9.37 15.35
N LEU A 100 -1.41 8.99 14.73
CA LEU A 100 -2.73 9.56 14.99
C LEU A 100 -3.30 9.18 16.35
N SER A 101 -2.78 8.16 17.04
CA SER A 101 -3.14 7.91 18.44
C SER A 101 -2.73 9.04 19.38
N GLY A 102 -1.82 9.93 18.93
CA GLY A 102 -1.47 11.16 19.63
C GLY A 102 -2.39 12.36 19.37
N GLY A 103 -3.43 12.22 18.54
CA GLY A 103 -4.30 13.32 18.09
C GLY A 103 -3.87 13.91 16.75
N ARG A 104 -4.82 14.11 15.83
CA ARG A 104 -4.55 14.55 14.44
C ARG A 104 -3.88 15.92 14.38
N GLU A 105 -4.20 16.81 15.29
CA GLU A 105 -3.67 18.16 15.47
C GLU A 105 -2.20 18.19 15.90
N HIS A 106 -1.68 17.06 16.42
CA HIS A 106 -0.30 16.93 16.88
C HIS A 106 0.61 16.19 15.87
N VAL A 107 0.06 15.75 14.74
CA VAL A 107 0.80 15.04 13.70
C VAL A 107 1.33 16.02 12.66
N LEU A 108 2.65 16.02 12.48
CA LEU A 108 3.35 16.80 11.47
C LEU A 108 3.17 16.17 10.08
N LEU A 109 2.88 17.00 9.09
CA LEU A 109 3.00 16.63 7.68
C LEU A 109 4.43 16.92 7.20
N ALA A 110 4.97 16.07 6.34
CA ALA A 110 6.24 16.31 5.70
C ALA A 110 6.18 17.59 4.84
N PRO A 111 7.25 18.40 4.76
CA PRO A 111 7.27 19.58 3.91
C PRO A 111 7.05 19.22 2.43
N ASP A 112 6.34 20.07 1.68
CA ASP A 112 6.00 19.83 0.26
C ASP A 112 7.23 19.55 -0.61
N ALA A 113 8.34 20.27 -0.38
CA ALA A 113 9.59 20.04 -1.10
C ALA A 113 10.14 18.62 -0.90
N ALA A 114 10.05 18.08 0.31
CA ALA A 114 10.47 16.71 0.61
C ALA A 114 9.50 15.68 0.00
N GLN A 115 8.20 15.99 -0.02
CA GLN A 115 7.21 15.13 -0.68
C GLN A 115 7.46 15.03 -2.19
N GLU A 116 7.77 16.15 -2.86
CA GLU A 116 8.08 16.12 -4.30
C GLU A 116 9.39 15.41 -4.61
N GLU A 117 10.43 15.58 -3.77
CA GLU A 117 11.69 14.83 -3.93
C GLU A 117 11.47 13.31 -3.80
N THR A 118 10.74 12.89 -2.76
CA THR A 118 10.48 11.46 -2.52
C THR A 118 9.55 10.85 -3.57
N LYS A 119 8.71 11.64 -4.22
CA LYS A 119 7.87 11.18 -5.34
C LYS A 119 8.71 10.71 -6.52
N GLU A 120 9.74 11.47 -6.89
CA GLU A 120 10.67 11.07 -7.95
C GLU A 120 11.47 9.81 -7.56
N GLN A 121 11.90 9.71 -6.30
CA GLN A 121 12.57 8.51 -5.77
C GLN A 121 11.63 7.29 -5.72
N GLY A 122 10.35 7.50 -5.43
CA GLY A 122 9.33 6.47 -5.31
C GLY A 122 9.06 5.71 -6.60
N ARG A 123 9.26 6.34 -7.77
CA ARG A 123 9.24 5.68 -9.09
C ARG A 123 10.28 4.56 -9.19
N GLY A 124 11.36 4.64 -8.40
CA GLY A 124 12.42 3.64 -8.34
C GLY A 124 12.17 2.45 -7.41
N ILE A 125 11.04 2.39 -6.68
CA ILE A 125 10.74 1.30 -5.73
C ILE A 125 10.73 -0.07 -6.42
N GLY A 126 10.39 -0.14 -7.70
CA GLY A 126 10.51 -1.37 -8.48
C GLY A 126 11.93 -1.96 -8.50
N PHE A 127 12.98 -1.14 -8.41
CA PHE A 127 14.36 -1.65 -8.29
C PHE A 127 14.66 -2.18 -6.88
N ILE A 128 14.03 -1.61 -5.85
CA ILE A 128 14.15 -2.09 -4.47
C ILE A 128 13.55 -3.51 -4.36
N SER A 129 12.51 -3.84 -5.12
CA SER A 129 11.92 -5.19 -5.09
C SER A 129 12.94 -6.27 -5.43
N ALA A 130 13.83 -6.03 -6.41
CA ALA A 130 14.86 -6.97 -6.81
C ALA A 130 15.88 -7.25 -5.69
N LEU A 131 16.14 -6.28 -4.82
CA LEU A 131 17.04 -6.42 -3.66
C LEU A 131 16.33 -7.03 -2.45
N ALA A 132 15.12 -6.56 -2.15
CA ALA A 132 14.37 -6.95 -0.96
C ALA A 132 13.81 -8.38 -1.07
N TRP A 133 13.35 -8.78 -2.25
CA TRP A 133 12.66 -10.05 -2.49
C TRP A 133 13.52 -11.29 -2.16
N PRO A 134 14.78 -11.40 -2.62
CA PRO A 134 15.63 -12.52 -2.20
C PRO A 134 15.85 -12.58 -0.68
N GLY A 135 15.90 -11.42 -0.02
CA GLY A 135 15.99 -11.34 1.44
C GLY A 135 14.73 -11.87 2.14
N ALA A 136 13.56 -11.50 1.62
CA ALA A 136 12.27 -11.97 2.11
C ALA A 136 12.13 -13.48 1.94
N LEU A 137 12.49 -14.04 0.79
CA LEU A 137 12.47 -15.49 0.55
C LEU A 137 13.40 -16.24 1.51
N ARG A 138 14.63 -15.74 1.74
CA ARG A 138 15.52 -16.33 2.75
C ARG A 138 14.91 -16.31 4.15
N GLN A 139 14.14 -15.27 4.49
CA GLN A 139 13.45 -15.19 5.78
C GLN A 139 12.29 -16.19 5.85
N LEU A 140 11.52 -16.32 4.77
CA LEU A 140 10.42 -17.28 4.65
C LEU A 140 10.92 -18.70 4.85
N GLU A 141 12.00 -19.08 4.15
CA GLU A 141 12.64 -20.40 4.27
C GLU A 141 12.98 -20.74 5.72
N ARG A 142 13.56 -19.78 6.47
CA ARG A 142 13.91 -20.01 7.88
C ARG A 142 12.70 -20.13 8.81
N LYS A 143 11.60 -19.44 8.50
CA LYS A 143 10.42 -19.34 9.38
C LYS A 143 9.35 -20.37 9.06
N SER A 144 9.29 -20.83 7.82
CA SER A 144 8.28 -21.75 7.31
C SER A 144 8.94 -22.67 6.27
N PRO A 145 9.88 -23.54 6.70
CA PRO A 145 10.51 -24.50 5.79
C PRO A 145 9.44 -25.38 5.13
N GLY A 146 9.60 -25.65 3.82
CA GLY A 146 8.65 -26.45 3.02
C GLY A 146 7.44 -25.70 2.48
N TYR A 147 7.47 -24.36 2.45
CA TYR A 147 6.41 -23.54 1.83
C TYR A 147 6.30 -23.73 0.30
N ASP A 148 7.33 -24.30 -0.31
CA ASP A 148 7.51 -24.54 -1.74
C ASP A 148 7.31 -26.02 -2.15
N ALA A 149 6.86 -26.86 -1.22
CA ALA A 149 6.61 -28.29 -1.42
C ALA A 149 5.29 -28.63 -2.13
#